data_AF-A0A920WRB4-F1
#
_entry.id   AF-A0A920WRB4-F1
#
_cell.length_a   1.000
_cell.length_b   1.000
_cell.length_c   1.000
_cell.angle_alpha   90.00
_cell.angle_beta   90.00
_cell.angle_gamma   90.00
#
_symmetry.space_group_name_H-M   'P 1'
#
loop_
_entity.id
_entity.type
_entity.pdbx_description
1 polymer ?
#
loop_
_entity_poly.entity_id
_entity_poly.type
_entity_poly.pdbx_seq_one_letter_code
_entity_poly.pdbx_strand_id
1 'polypeptide(L)'
;MEPARLASRERENAAVWKTGAAMRAAQRHIHLARIPYDSWGGSWRGRGKWSIDYPESDLNMSFRLQQLTALQVDPEGTVLNLTEDKLFHYPFIYIIEPGELTFSGDEVKALRKYLLTGGFLMVDDFWGEGSGKILSASFGVFPDA
;
A
#
# COMPACT_ATOMS: atom_id res chain seq x y z
N MET A 1 8.10 17.83 -17.93
CA MET A 1 6.84 17.39 -18.58
C MET A 1 5.96 16.89 -17.46
N GLU A 2 4.96 17.68 -17.10
CA GLU A 2 4.14 17.53 -15.89
C GLU A 2 3.07 16.44 -16.11
N PRO A 3 2.87 15.47 -15.19
CA PRO A 3 1.86 14.45 -15.39
C PRO A 3 0.47 15.08 -15.26
N ALA A 4 -0.31 14.91 -16.34
CA ALA A 4 -1.64 15.47 -16.50
C ALA A 4 -2.59 15.05 -15.36
N ARG A 5 -3.16 16.04 -14.67
CA ARG A 5 -4.35 15.91 -13.83
C ARG A 5 -5.49 15.30 -14.64
N LEU A 6 -5.79 14.03 -14.41
CA LEU A 6 -6.99 13.38 -14.92
C LEU A 6 -8.24 13.99 -14.25
N ALA A 7 -9.30 14.08 -15.07
CA ALA A 7 -10.34 15.10 -15.02
C ALA A 7 -11.35 14.95 -13.86
N SER A 8 -11.86 16.10 -13.45
CA SER A 8 -12.68 16.43 -12.28
C SER A 8 -14.10 15.85 -12.23
N ARG A 9 -14.49 14.90 -13.08
CA ARG A 9 -15.91 14.47 -13.18
C ARG A 9 -16.29 13.23 -12.37
N GLU A 10 -15.34 12.37 -11.99
CA GLU A 10 -15.64 11.19 -11.16
C GLU A 10 -15.60 11.48 -9.64
N ARG A 11 -15.23 12.71 -9.25
CA ARG A 11 -15.25 13.17 -7.86
C ARG A 11 -16.65 13.55 -7.35
N GLU A 12 -17.68 13.59 -8.21
CA GLU A 12 -19.03 14.03 -7.81
C GLU A 12 -19.74 13.05 -6.86
N ASN A 13 -19.37 11.76 -6.87
CA ASN A 13 -19.87 10.74 -5.92
C ASN A 13 -18.83 10.27 -4.90
N ALA A 14 -17.58 10.73 -5.01
CA ALA A 14 -16.62 10.58 -3.92
C ALA A 14 -17.01 11.58 -2.83
N ALA A 15 -17.00 11.13 -1.57
CA ALA A 15 -17.38 11.98 -0.45
C ALA A 15 -16.69 13.35 -0.52
N VAL A 16 -17.47 14.42 -0.43
CA VAL A 16 -16.94 15.78 -0.35
C VAL A 16 -16.21 15.90 0.98
N TRP A 17 -14.92 15.66 0.92
CA TRP A 17 -14.00 15.81 2.02
C TRP A 17 -13.93 17.30 2.39
N LYS A 18 -14.50 17.68 3.54
CA LYS A 18 -14.20 18.99 4.15
C LYS A 18 -12.82 18.97 4.82
N THR A 19 -11.77 18.57 4.09
CA THR A 19 -10.41 18.46 4.63
C THR A 19 -9.64 19.75 4.34
N GLY A 20 -9.94 20.77 5.15
CA GLY A 20 -9.23 22.04 5.17
C GLY A 20 -7.79 21.89 5.68
N ALA A 21 -6.96 22.91 5.42
CA ALA A 21 -5.54 23.00 5.81
C ALA A 21 -5.25 22.65 7.29
N ALA A 22 -6.25 22.73 8.17
CA ALA A 22 -6.17 22.31 9.57
C ALA A 22 -5.90 20.81 9.76
N MET A 23 -6.39 19.93 8.86
CA MET A 23 -6.06 18.50 8.92
C MET A 23 -4.58 18.30 8.60
N ARG A 24 -4.06 18.89 7.52
CA ARG A 24 -2.62 18.79 7.17
C ARG A 24 -1.68 19.34 8.25
N ALA A 25 -2.16 20.24 9.10
CA ALA A 25 -1.41 20.76 10.25
C ALA A 25 -1.42 19.82 11.47
N ALA A 26 -2.38 18.89 11.57
CA ALA A 26 -2.41 17.86 12.59
C ALA A 26 -1.44 16.72 12.21
N GLN A 27 -0.28 16.68 12.85
CA GLN A 27 0.82 15.73 12.61
C GLN A 27 0.51 14.25 12.93
N ARG A 28 -0.76 13.85 13.08
CA ARG A 28 -1.15 12.51 13.56
C ARG A 28 -2.20 11.87 12.66
N HIS A 29 -1.92 11.82 11.37
CA HIS A 29 -2.74 11.05 10.44
C HIS A 29 -2.12 9.68 10.21
N ILE A 30 -2.97 8.66 10.12
CA ILE A 30 -2.57 7.40 9.50
C ILE A 30 -2.54 7.63 8.00
N HIS A 31 -1.36 7.40 7.42
CA HIS A 31 -1.14 7.44 5.98
C HIS A 31 -0.96 6.01 5.50
N LEU A 32 -1.93 5.49 4.75
CA LEU A 32 -1.81 4.16 4.15
C LEU A 32 -0.81 4.20 3.00
N ALA A 33 0.18 3.31 3.04
CA ALA A 33 1.18 3.18 2.00
C ALA A 33 1.08 1.82 1.28
N ARG A 34 0.78 1.84 -0.02
CA ARG A 34 0.78 0.66 -0.88
C ARG A 34 2.21 0.40 -1.36
N ILE A 35 2.64 -0.85 -1.26
CA ILE A 35 3.94 -1.30 -1.74
C ILE A 35 3.78 -1.88 -3.15
N PRO A 36 4.37 -1.26 -4.20
CA PRO A 36 4.50 -1.89 -5.50
C PRO A 36 5.52 -3.04 -5.42
N TYR A 37 5.34 -4.04 -6.27
CA TYR A 37 6.21 -5.21 -6.34
C TYR A 37 6.29 -5.76 -7.76
N ASP A 38 7.37 -6.50 -8.04
CA ASP A 38 7.55 -7.24 -9.28
C ASP A 38 6.83 -8.60 -9.22
N SER A 39 6.43 -9.13 -10.38
CA SER A 39 5.66 -10.38 -10.46
C SER A 39 6.23 -11.33 -11.51
N TRP A 40 6.24 -12.64 -11.22
CA TRP A 40 6.71 -13.68 -12.15
C TRP A 40 5.98 -13.65 -13.51
N GLY A 41 4.68 -13.35 -13.54
CA GLY A 41 3.88 -13.26 -14.77
C GLY A 41 3.97 -11.92 -15.51
N GLY A 42 4.79 -10.98 -15.05
CA GLY A 42 4.96 -9.65 -15.65
C GLY A 42 3.72 -8.74 -15.49
N SER A 43 3.56 -7.80 -16.43
CA SER A 43 2.48 -6.81 -16.39
C SER A 43 1.22 -7.30 -17.09
N TRP A 44 0.05 -7.11 -16.50
CA TRP A 44 -1.23 -7.29 -17.18
C TRP A 44 -1.68 -5.96 -17.79
N ARG A 45 -1.91 -5.92 -19.12
CA ARG A 45 -2.26 -4.69 -19.87
C ARG A 45 -1.28 -3.52 -19.63
N GLY A 46 0.00 -3.82 -19.46
CA GLY A 46 1.05 -2.82 -19.20
C GLY A 46 1.03 -2.24 -17.78
N ARG A 47 0.24 -2.81 -16.86
CA ARG A 47 0.24 -2.47 -15.44
C ARG A 47 0.76 -3.63 -14.60
N GLY A 48 1.60 -3.34 -13.63
CA GLY A 48 2.06 -4.36 -12.67
C GLY A 48 0.89 -4.86 -11.82
N LYS A 49 0.91 -6.14 -11.43
CA LYS A 49 -0.16 -6.74 -10.60
C LYS A 49 -0.37 -6.01 -9.27
N TRP A 50 0.69 -5.39 -8.73
CA TRP A 50 0.60 -4.52 -7.56
C TRP A 50 -0.46 -3.41 -7.66
N SER A 51 -0.82 -3.00 -8.88
CA SER A 51 -1.78 -1.91 -9.14
C SER A 51 -3.24 -2.37 -9.24
N ILE A 52 -3.52 -3.62 -8.90
CA ILE A 52 -4.89 -4.14 -8.90
C ILE A 52 -5.74 -3.38 -7.90
N ASP A 53 -6.91 -2.94 -8.37
CA ASP A 53 -7.84 -2.03 -7.69
C ASP A 53 -7.27 -0.67 -7.28
N TYR A 54 -6.10 -0.29 -7.79
CA TYR A 54 -5.51 1.03 -7.54
C TYR A 54 -6.04 2.07 -8.54
N PRO A 55 -6.46 3.28 -8.09
CA PRO A 55 -6.43 3.79 -6.71
C PRO A 55 -7.74 3.62 -5.91
N GLU A 56 -8.79 3.04 -6.49
CA GLU A 56 -10.13 3.03 -5.91
C GLU A 56 -10.19 2.32 -4.55
N SER A 57 -9.47 1.21 -4.39
CA SER A 57 -9.38 0.47 -3.13
C SER A 57 -8.73 1.30 -2.03
N ASP A 58 -7.61 1.97 -2.33
CA ASP A 58 -6.87 2.84 -1.41
C ASP A 58 -7.78 3.97 -0.88
N LEU A 59 -8.48 4.64 -1.80
CA LEU A 59 -9.40 5.72 -1.48
C LEU A 59 -10.56 5.24 -0.62
N ASN A 60 -11.12 4.07 -0.93
CA ASN A 60 -12.23 3.48 -0.19
C ASN A 60 -11.78 3.07 1.23
N MET A 61 -10.61 2.43 1.36
CA MET A 61 -10.07 2.03 2.66
C MET A 61 -9.84 3.24 3.56
N SER A 62 -9.15 4.28 3.06
CA SER A 62 -8.97 5.54 3.80
C SER A 62 -10.30 6.17 4.20
N PHE A 63 -11.28 6.18 3.28
CA PHE A 63 -12.61 6.70 3.55
C PHE A 63 -13.33 5.96 4.66
N ARG A 64 -13.38 4.62 4.61
CA ARG A 64 -14.11 3.81 5.60
C ARG A 64 -13.44 3.83 6.96
N LEU A 65 -12.11 3.82 7.03
CA LEU A 65 -11.41 3.99 8.31
C LEU A 65 -11.76 5.32 8.97
N GLN A 66 -11.77 6.40 8.20
CA GLN A 66 -12.15 7.74 8.69
C GLN A 66 -13.62 7.83 9.11
N GLN A 67 -14.52 7.08 8.46
CA GLN A 67 -15.95 7.06 8.78
C GLN A 67 -16.28 6.21 10.01
N LEU A 68 -15.62 5.06 10.17
CA LEU A 68 -15.99 4.03 11.15
C LEU A 68 -15.18 4.13 12.44
N THR A 69 -14.13 4.95 12.47
CA THR A 69 -13.23 5.08 13.62
C THR A 69 -12.97 6.54 13.95
N ALA A 70 -12.37 6.79 15.11
CA ALA A 70 -11.87 8.12 15.48
C ALA A 70 -10.48 8.43 14.87
N LEU A 71 -9.93 7.54 14.03
CA LEU A 71 -8.64 7.75 13.38
C LEU A 71 -8.74 8.93 12.42
N GLN A 72 -7.71 9.77 12.42
CA GLN A 72 -7.50 10.73 11.35
C GLN A 72 -6.70 10.00 10.27
N VAL A 73 -7.26 9.92 9.06
CA VAL A 73 -6.69 9.16 7.95
C VAL A 73 -6.47 10.11 6.78
N ASP A 74 -5.29 10.04 6.18
CA ASP A 74 -5.03 10.82 4.98
C ASP A 74 -5.88 10.25 3.82
N PRO A 75 -6.74 11.06 3.18
CA PRO A 75 -7.56 10.61 2.06
C PRO A 75 -6.72 10.29 0.82
N GLU A 76 -5.48 10.76 0.74
CA GLU A 76 -4.57 10.48 -0.37
C GLU A 76 -3.55 9.43 0.07
N GLY A 77 -3.74 8.17 -0.30
CA GLY A 77 -2.74 7.11 -0.08
C GLY A 77 -1.41 7.39 -0.78
N THR A 78 -0.33 6.75 -0.31
CA THR A 78 0.99 6.83 -0.97
C THR A 78 1.34 5.50 -1.62
N VAL A 79 1.94 5.52 -2.80
CA VAL A 79 2.66 4.38 -3.38
C VAL A 79 4.16 4.59 -3.14
N LEU A 80 4.82 3.56 -2.60
CA LEU A 80 6.16 3.66 -2.02
C LEU A 80 6.90 2.34 -2.21
N ASN A 81 8.12 2.36 -2.74
CA ASN A 81 8.97 1.17 -2.80
C ASN A 81 9.60 0.86 -1.44
N LEU A 82 9.84 -0.42 -1.15
CA LEU A 82 10.43 -0.87 0.13
C LEU A 82 11.84 -0.30 0.37
N THR A 83 12.58 0.02 -0.69
CA THR A 83 13.95 0.51 -0.62
C THR A 83 14.06 2.03 -0.48
N GLU A 84 12.94 2.75 -0.44
CA GLU A 84 12.96 4.20 -0.23
C GLU A 84 13.15 4.56 1.26
N ASP A 85 14.00 5.55 1.53
CA ASP A 85 14.30 6.01 2.89
C ASP A 85 13.06 6.45 3.68
N LYS A 86 12.06 7.00 2.98
CA LYS A 86 10.82 7.48 3.58
C LYS A 86 9.92 6.35 4.10
N LEU A 87 10.24 5.07 3.83
CA LEU A 87 9.45 3.92 4.30
C LEU A 87 9.15 3.96 5.79
N PHE A 88 10.13 4.36 6.60
CA PHE A 88 10.02 4.41 8.06
C PHE A 88 9.08 5.50 8.58
N HIS A 89 8.59 6.39 7.71
CA HIS A 89 7.56 7.38 8.06
C HIS A 89 6.14 6.80 7.98
N TYR A 90 5.98 5.59 7.40
CA TYR A 90 4.69 4.94 7.20
C TYR A 90 4.60 3.70 8.09
N PRO A 91 4.00 3.79 9.28
CA PRO A 91 3.94 2.65 10.22
C PRO A 91 3.01 1.52 9.76
N PHE A 92 2.19 1.77 8.74
CA PHE A 92 1.28 0.80 8.14
C PHE A 92 1.49 0.78 6.62
N ILE A 93 2.04 -0.31 6.12
CA ILE A 93 2.16 -0.59 4.69
C ILE A 93 1.27 -1.76 4.32
N TYR A 94 0.88 -1.84 3.04
CA TYR A 94 0.09 -2.97 2.57
C TYR A 94 0.38 -3.37 1.13
N ILE A 95 0.06 -4.62 0.83
CA ILE A 95 0.23 -5.28 -0.47
C ILE A 95 -1.09 -5.97 -0.83
N ILE A 96 -1.51 -5.85 -2.09
CA ILE A 96 -2.70 -6.52 -2.64
C ILE A 96 -2.28 -7.50 -3.74
N GLU A 97 -2.96 -8.66 -3.78
CA GLU A 97 -2.79 -9.74 -4.75
C GLU A 97 -1.34 -10.28 -4.84
N PRO A 98 -0.71 -10.69 -3.73
CA PRO A 98 0.70 -11.09 -3.70
C PRO A 98 0.98 -12.44 -4.37
N GLY A 99 0.01 -13.04 -5.06
CA GLY A 99 0.06 -14.43 -5.53
C GLY A 99 1.22 -14.75 -6.47
N GLU A 100 1.80 -13.75 -7.14
CA GLU A 100 3.00 -13.89 -7.97
C GLU A 100 4.15 -12.96 -7.55
N LEU A 101 4.05 -12.39 -6.34
CA LEU A 101 4.99 -11.41 -5.84
C LEU A 101 6.41 -11.96 -5.78
N THR A 102 7.36 -11.14 -6.23
CA THR A 102 8.80 -11.35 -6.08
C THR A 102 9.46 -10.12 -5.47
N PHE A 103 10.35 -10.35 -4.51
CA PHE A 103 11.25 -9.32 -4.00
C PHE A 103 12.69 -9.59 -4.38
N SER A 104 13.40 -8.51 -4.67
CA SER A 104 14.86 -8.48 -4.69
C SER A 104 15.44 -8.70 -3.29
N GLY A 105 16.70 -9.11 -3.22
CA GLY A 105 17.38 -9.30 -1.93
C GLY A 105 17.45 -8.02 -1.08
N ASP A 106 17.44 -6.84 -1.70
CA ASP A 106 17.46 -5.57 -0.98
C ASP A 106 16.08 -5.17 -0.45
N GLU A 107 15.00 -5.47 -1.18
CA GLU A 107 13.63 -5.32 -0.68
C GLU A 107 13.35 -6.24 0.49
N VAL A 108 13.83 -7.50 0.45
CA VAL A 108 13.74 -8.43 1.59
C VAL A 108 14.45 -7.87 2.84
N LYS A 109 15.66 -7.35 2.69
CA LYS A 109 16.40 -6.72 3.81
C LYS A 109 15.69 -5.49 4.35
N ALA A 110 15.17 -4.64 3.46
CA ALA A 110 14.46 -3.42 3.84
C ALA A 110 13.17 -3.74 4.59
N LEU A 111 12.37 -4.68 4.08
CA LEU A 111 11.15 -5.14 4.74
C LEU A 111 11.44 -5.81 6.08
N ARG A 112 12.49 -6.64 6.16
CA ARG A 112 12.93 -7.21 7.45
C ARG A 112 13.25 -6.13 8.46
N LYS A 113 14.05 -5.14 8.06
CA LYS A 113 14.40 -4.01 8.93
C LYS A 113 13.14 -3.27 9.38
N TYR A 114 12.24 -2.96 8.45
CA TYR A 114 10.98 -2.28 8.71
C TYR A 114 10.12 -2.99 9.78
N LEU A 115 9.88 -4.29 9.59
CA LEU A 115 9.08 -5.10 10.53
C LEU A 115 9.77 -5.23 11.88
N LEU A 116 11.09 -5.44 11.92
CA LEU A 116 11.85 -5.51 13.17
C LEU A 116 11.88 -4.18 13.93
N THR A 117 11.70 -3.05 13.25
CA THR A 117 11.57 -1.73 13.88
C THR A 117 10.14 -1.37 14.29
N GLY A 118 9.20 -2.32 14.23
CA GLY A 118 7.81 -2.14 14.66
C GLY A 118 6.85 -1.69 13.55
N GLY A 119 7.28 -1.71 12.29
CA GLY A 119 6.39 -1.49 11.15
C GLY A 119 5.37 -2.62 10.99
N PHE A 120 4.22 -2.30 10.41
CA PHE A 120 3.14 -3.25 10.18
C PHE A 120 2.88 -3.44 8.68
N LEU A 121 2.86 -4.70 8.24
CA LEU A 121 2.51 -5.08 6.87
C LEU A 121 1.17 -5.82 6.86
N MET A 122 0.18 -5.26 6.16
CA MET A 122 -1.03 -5.97 5.76
C MET A 122 -0.82 -6.60 4.39
N VAL A 123 -1.23 -7.84 4.22
CA VAL A 123 -1.28 -8.46 2.89
C VAL A 123 -2.69 -8.96 2.65
N ASP A 124 -3.25 -8.65 1.49
CA ASP A 124 -4.65 -8.92 1.13
C ASP A 124 -4.76 -9.60 -0.24
N ASP A 125 -5.91 -10.25 -0.46
CA ASP A 125 -6.31 -10.94 -1.70
C ASP A 125 -5.54 -12.24 -1.98
N PHE A 126 -5.76 -13.23 -1.12
CA PHE A 126 -5.25 -14.60 -1.25
C PHE A 126 -6.38 -15.58 -1.56
N TRP A 127 -6.31 -16.22 -2.72
CA TRP A 127 -7.22 -17.31 -3.06
C TRP A 127 -6.50 -18.67 -2.90
N GLY A 128 -6.99 -19.50 -1.98
CA GLY A 128 -6.58 -20.91 -1.80
C GLY A 128 -5.24 -21.15 -1.08
N GLU A 129 -4.95 -22.41 -0.75
CA GLU A 129 -3.76 -22.82 0.03
C GLU A 129 -2.40 -22.56 -0.68
N GLY A 130 -2.41 -22.38 -1.99
CA GLY A 130 -1.21 -22.14 -2.79
C GLY A 130 -0.64 -20.72 -2.65
N SER A 131 -1.51 -19.71 -2.53
CA SER A 131 -1.10 -18.30 -2.50
C SER A 131 -0.40 -17.93 -1.19
N GLY A 132 -0.81 -18.50 -0.06
CA GLY A 132 -0.13 -18.33 1.23
C GLY A 132 1.27 -18.96 1.29
N LYS A 133 1.50 -20.06 0.55
CA LYS A 133 2.83 -20.69 0.46
C LYS A 133 3.78 -19.83 -0.37
N ILE A 134 3.30 -19.24 -1.46
CA ILE A 134 4.08 -18.30 -2.28
C ILE A 134 4.47 -17.09 -1.44
N LEU A 135 3.55 -16.55 -0.63
CA LEU A 135 3.89 -15.52 0.35
C LEU A 135 5.07 -15.97 1.22
N SER A 136 4.92 -17.05 2.00
CA SER A 136 5.98 -17.51 2.92
C SER A 136 7.34 -17.74 2.24
N ALA A 137 7.35 -18.26 1.01
CA ALA A 137 8.56 -18.49 0.23
C ALA A 137 9.16 -17.18 -0.33
N SER A 138 8.32 -16.23 -0.74
CA SER A 138 8.73 -14.96 -1.33
C SER A 138 9.26 -13.96 -0.31
N PHE A 139 8.85 -14.03 0.97
CA PHE A 139 9.36 -13.10 1.95
C PHE A 139 10.81 -13.41 2.32
N GLY A 140 11.17 -14.65 2.68
CA GLY A 140 12.50 -14.93 3.25
C GLY A 140 12.89 -13.98 4.42
N VAL A 141 11.92 -13.23 4.94
CA VAL A 141 12.12 -12.06 5.81
C VAL A 141 12.45 -12.53 7.20
N PHE A 142 11.89 -13.68 7.61
CA PHE A 142 12.19 -14.37 8.85
C PHE A 142 12.54 -15.82 8.52
N PRO A 143 13.80 -16.26 8.69
CA PRO A 143 14.09 -17.69 8.59
C PRO A 143 13.39 -18.45 9.71
N ASP A 144 13.03 -19.70 9.45
CA ASP A 144 12.53 -20.62 10.48
C ASP A 144 13.54 -20.72 11.64
N ALA A 145 13.03 -20.73 12.87
CA ALA A 145 13.81 -20.76 14.11
C ALA A 145 14.43 -22.14 14.40
#